data_AF-A0A916Q7M4-F1
#
_entry.id   AF-A0A916Q7M4-F1
#
_cell.length_a   1.000
_cell.length_b   1.000
_cell.length_c   1.000
_cell.angle_alpha   90.00
_cell.angle_beta   90.00
_cell.angle_gamma   90.00
#
_symmetry.space_group_name_H-M   'P 1'
#
loop_
_entity.id
_entity.type
_entity.pdbx_description
1 polymer ?
#
loop_
_entity_poly.entity_id
_entity_poly.type
_entity_poly.pdbx_seq_one_letter_code
_entity_poly.pdbx_strand_id
1 'polypeptide(L)'
;MRRLENAEQFLWNGDVESAIDLFEGCKFKRAMNFVDYLRKHYLRIPEYSYFHKLGLTIGSGSVESSIKQIGRRIKISGAQWNRKNVSQVLKHRCAYLNDMLDSCEYNYSVPN
;
A
#
# COMPACT_ATOMS: atom_id res chain seq x y z
N MET A 1 17.74 5.46 -22.23
CA MET A 1 16.45 5.15 -21.56
C MET A 1 16.22 3.65 -21.36
N ARG A 2 16.61 2.77 -22.30
CA ARG A 2 16.42 1.30 -22.26
C ARG A 2 16.69 0.55 -20.93
N ARG A 3 17.65 1.00 -20.11
CA ARG A 3 17.98 0.26 -18.88
C ARG A 3 16.89 0.30 -17.81
N LEU A 4 16.27 1.46 -17.60
CA LEU A 4 15.22 1.60 -16.57
C LEU A 4 13.96 0.85 -17.00
N GLU A 5 13.61 0.92 -18.28
CA GLU A 5 12.50 0.15 -18.88
C GLU A 5 12.73 -1.36 -18.70
N ASN A 6 13.95 -1.85 -18.96
CA ASN A 6 14.28 -3.26 -18.73
C ASN A 6 14.18 -3.64 -17.25
N ALA A 7 14.69 -2.80 -16.35
CA ALA A 7 14.61 -3.05 -14.91
C ALA A 7 13.15 -3.09 -14.42
N GLU A 8 12.31 -2.19 -14.90
CA GLU A 8 10.87 -2.19 -14.62
C GLU A 8 10.22 -3.47 -15.12
N GLN A 9 10.55 -3.91 -16.34
CA GLN A 9 10.02 -5.15 -16.91
C GLN A 9 10.45 -6.41 -16.14
N PHE A 10 11.71 -6.46 -15.68
CA PHE A 10 12.19 -7.56 -14.84
C PHE A 10 11.46 -7.58 -13.48
N LEU A 11 11.36 -6.44 -12.81
CA LEU A 11 10.63 -6.33 -11.54
C LEU A 11 9.13 -6.62 -11.69
N TRP A 12 8.53 -6.25 -12.82
CA TRP A 12 7.15 -6.61 -13.15
C TRP A 12 6.96 -8.12 -13.20
N ASN A 13 7.95 -8.85 -13.71
CA ASN A 13 7.95 -10.31 -13.77
C ASN A 13 8.54 -10.97 -12.50
N GLY A 14 8.84 -10.21 -11.45
CA GLY A 14 9.43 -10.74 -10.21
C GLY A 14 10.91 -11.16 -10.32
N ASP A 15 11.57 -10.88 -11.45
CA ASP A 15 12.97 -11.22 -11.69
C ASP A 15 13.91 -10.15 -11.10
N VAL A 16 14.12 -10.25 -9.78
CA VAL A 16 14.92 -9.26 -9.04
C VAL A 16 16.42 -9.39 -9.35
N GLU A 17 16.91 -10.59 -9.65
CA GLU A 17 18.33 -10.80 -9.96
C GLU A 17 18.72 -10.12 -11.27
N SER A 18 17.97 -10.36 -12.36
CA SER A 18 18.22 -9.68 -13.64
C SER A 18 18.09 -8.15 -13.50
N ALA A 19 17.18 -7.68 -12.65
CA ALA A 19 17.06 -6.25 -12.36
C ALA A 19 18.28 -5.68 -11.62
N ILE A 20 18.91 -6.44 -10.72
CA ILE A 20 20.15 -6.05 -10.01
C ILE A 20 21.33 -6.04 -10.99
N ASP A 21 21.45 -7.06 -11.83
CA ASP A 21 22.57 -7.24 -12.78
C ASP A 21 22.67 -6.07 -13.77
N LEU A 22 21.54 -5.48 -14.18
CA LEU A 22 21.54 -4.26 -15.00
C LEU A 22 22.31 -3.09 -14.37
N PHE A 23 22.45 -3.06 -13.05
CA PHE A 23 23.15 -2.01 -12.32
C PHE A 23 24.55 -2.42 -11.84
N GLU A 24 25.03 -3.59 -12.25
CA GLU A 24 26.41 -4.00 -11.96
C GLU A 24 27.42 -2.95 -12.48
N GLY A 25 28.47 -2.69 -11.70
CA GLY A 25 29.49 -1.69 -12.02
C GLY A 25 29.06 -0.22 -11.86
N CYS A 26 27.79 0.07 -11.55
CA CYS A 26 27.35 1.45 -11.31
C CYS A 26 27.82 1.98 -9.95
N LYS A 27 28.62 3.05 -9.99
CA LYS A 27 29.15 3.71 -8.77
C LYS A 27 28.28 4.86 -8.26
N PHE A 28 27.18 5.18 -8.93
CA PHE A 28 26.28 6.25 -8.52
C PHE A 28 25.53 5.85 -7.25
N LYS A 29 25.54 6.72 -6.23
CA LYS A 29 24.84 6.47 -4.95
C LYS A 29 23.38 6.07 -5.12
N ARG A 30 22.66 6.67 -6.07
CA ARG A 30 21.26 6.32 -6.37
C ARG A 30 21.10 4.88 -6.87
N ALA A 31 22.01 4.42 -7.74
CA ALA A 31 21.99 3.06 -8.26
C ALA A 31 22.34 2.04 -7.16
N MET A 32 23.35 2.34 -6.34
CA MET A 32 23.73 1.49 -5.21
C MET A 32 22.57 1.36 -4.19
N ASN A 33 21.96 2.47 -3.79
CA ASN A 33 20.80 2.46 -2.89
C ASN A 33 19.63 1.65 -3.46
N PHE A 34 19.40 1.73 -4.77
CA PHE A 34 18.35 0.97 -5.45
C PHE A 34 18.64 -0.54 -5.41
N VAL A 35 19.85 -0.95 -5.75
CA VAL A 35 20.29 -2.35 -5.66
C VAL A 35 20.21 -2.87 -4.23
N ASP A 36 20.66 -2.09 -3.25
CA ASP A 36 20.59 -2.46 -1.82
C ASP A 36 19.14 -2.65 -1.36
N TYR A 37 18.23 -1.80 -1.84
CA TYR A 37 16.80 -1.95 -1.58
C TYR A 37 16.26 -3.27 -2.15
N LEU A 38 16.57 -3.56 -3.42
CA LEU A 38 16.14 -4.80 -4.08
C LEU A 38 16.66 -6.04 -3.33
N ARG A 39 17.94 -6.07 -2.97
CA ARG A 39 18.53 -7.17 -2.19
C ARG A 39 17.87 -7.34 -0.83
N LYS A 40 17.64 -6.24 -0.10
CA LYS A 40 17.00 -6.26 1.22
C LYS A 40 15.56 -6.77 1.17
N HIS A 41 14.85 -6.47 0.08
CA HIS A 41 13.43 -6.75 -0.07
C HIS A 41 13.12 -7.85 -1.09
N TYR A 42 14.12 -8.63 -1.51
CA TYR A 42 14.03 -9.67 -2.52
C TYR A 42 12.78 -10.56 -2.34
N LEU A 43 12.61 -11.14 -1.15
CA LEU A 43 11.49 -12.05 -0.83
C LEU A 43 10.12 -11.37 -0.74
N ARG A 44 10.06 -10.03 -0.75
CA ARG A 44 8.82 -9.25 -0.65
C ARG A 44 8.36 -8.69 -1.98
N ILE A 45 9.20 -8.74 -3.02
CA ILE A 45 8.86 -8.21 -4.34
C ILE A 45 7.92 -9.21 -5.03
N PRO A 46 6.67 -8.81 -5.31
CA PRO A 46 5.71 -9.66 -6.01
C PRO A 46 6.09 -9.93 -7.47
N GLU A 47 5.68 -11.07 -8.00
CA GLU A 47 5.50 -11.23 -9.45
C GLU A 47 4.22 -10.50 -9.88
N TYR A 48 4.33 -9.20 -10.13
CA TYR A 48 3.18 -8.36 -10.48
C TYR A 48 2.47 -8.83 -11.74
N SER A 49 3.20 -9.35 -12.73
CA SER A 49 2.64 -9.87 -13.97
C SER A 49 1.64 -11.01 -13.72
N TYR A 50 1.95 -11.90 -12.78
CA TYR A 50 1.10 -13.03 -12.41
C TYR A 50 -0.16 -12.55 -11.69
N PHE A 51 0.00 -11.68 -10.68
CA PHE A 51 -1.15 -11.14 -9.94
C PHE A 51 -2.06 -10.28 -10.81
N HIS A 52 -1.50 -9.54 -11.76
CA HIS A 52 -2.28 -8.79 -12.73
C HIS A 52 -3.12 -9.71 -13.63
N LYS A 53 -2.54 -10.81 -14.13
CA LYS A 53 -3.27 -11.82 -14.93
C LYS A 53 -4.39 -12.49 -14.14
N LEU A 54 -4.22 -12.65 -12.82
CA LEU A 54 -5.28 -13.14 -11.93
C LEU A 54 -6.40 -12.11 -11.67
N GLY A 55 -6.29 -10.88 -12.20
CA GLY A 55 -7.25 -9.81 -11.95
C GLY A 55 -7.17 -9.24 -10.54
N LEU A 56 -6.08 -9.52 -9.80
CA LEU A 56 -5.89 -8.96 -8.46
C LEU A 56 -5.50 -7.49 -8.55
N THR A 57 -5.99 -6.70 -7.59
CA THR A 57 -5.64 -5.29 -7.50
C THR A 57 -4.21 -5.17 -6.97
N ILE A 58 -3.27 -4.86 -7.85
CA ILE A 58 -1.84 -4.70 -7.52
C ILE A 58 -1.45 -3.26 -7.15
N GLY A 59 -2.31 -2.28 -7.46
CA GLY A 59 -2.07 -0.87 -7.18
C GLY A 59 -2.50 -0.46 -5.77
N SER A 60 -1.78 0.48 -5.16
CA SER A 60 -2.15 1.07 -3.86
C SER A 60 -3.34 2.04 -3.94
N GLY A 61 -3.79 2.42 -5.14
CA GLY A 61 -4.77 3.49 -5.36
C GLY A 61 -6.10 3.30 -4.60
N SER A 62 -6.66 2.09 -4.60
CA SER A 62 -7.89 1.80 -3.85
C SER A 62 -7.70 1.94 -2.33
N VAL A 63 -6.56 1.49 -1.82
CA VAL A 63 -6.19 1.62 -0.39
C VAL A 63 -5.98 3.08 -0.03
N GLU A 64 -5.18 3.81 -0.82
CA GLU A 64 -4.91 5.23 -0.60
C GLU A 64 -6.19 6.09 -0.69
N SER A 65 -7.06 5.81 -1.65
CA SER A 65 -8.36 6.47 -1.79
C SER A 65 -9.23 6.22 -0.56
N SER A 66 -9.29 4.98 -0.08
CA SER A 66 -10.05 4.61 1.13
C SER A 66 -9.51 5.34 2.37
N ILE A 67 -8.18 5.37 2.55
CA ILE A 67 -7.53 6.12 3.63
C ILE A 67 -7.86 7.62 3.54
N LYS A 68 -7.87 8.21 2.34
CA LYS A 68 -8.28 9.61 2.13
C LYS A 68 -9.74 9.83 2.52
N GLN A 69 -10.65 8.92 2.17
CA GLN A 69 -12.07 9.03 2.53
C GLN A 69 -12.30 8.92 4.05
N ILE A 70 -11.56 8.07 4.74
CA ILE A 70 -11.56 7.99 6.22
C ILE A 70 -11.02 9.32 6.79
N GLY A 71 -9.87 9.78 6.28
CA GLY A 71 -9.18 10.99 6.74
C GLY A 71 -10.01 12.27 6.64
N ARG A 72 -10.92 12.38 5.66
CA ARG A 72 -11.82 13.55 5.48
C ARG A 72 -12.66 13.92 6.70
N ARG A 73 -12.86 13.00 7.65
CA ARG A 73 -13.62 13.25 8.89
C ARG A 73 -12.78 13.13 10.15
N ILE A 74 -11.68 12.37 10.10
CA ILE A 74 -10.86 12.11 11.29
C ILE A 74 -9.71 13.11 11.42
N LYS A 75 -9.17 13.60 10.30
CA LYS A 75 -8.02 14.50 10.26
C LYS A 75 -8.46 15.92 9.86
N ILE A 76 -9.23 16.55 10.75
CA ILE A 76 -9.71 17.93 10.58
C ILE A 76 -8.71 18.88 11.24
N SER A 77 -8.44 20.03 10.60
CA SER A 77 -7.54 21.05 11.16
C SER A 77 -8.06 21.54 12.51
N GLY A 78 -7.18 21.60 13.52
CA GLY A 78 -7.51 22.02 14.87
C GLY A 78 -8.25 20.98 15.73
N ALA A 79 -8.64 19.83 15.17
CA ALA A 79 -9.29 18.77 15.94
C ALA A 79 -8.26 17.95 16.73
N GLN A 80 -8.57 17.67 18.00
CA GLN A 80 -7.85 16.71 18.83
C GLN A 80 -8.82 15.65 19.34
N TRP A 81 -8.38 14.39 19.35
CA TRP A 81 -9.20 13.27 19.81
C TRP A 81 -8.67 12.76 21.15
N ASN A 82 -9.58 12.46 22.07
CA ASN A 82 -9.22 11.63 23.22
C ASN A 82 -8.85 10.23 22.71
N ARG A 83 -7.64 9.76 23.05
CA ARG A 83 -7.11 8.46 22.60
C ARG A 83 -8.08 7.29 22.84
N LYS A 84 -8.87 7.35 23.91
CA LYS A 84 -9.87 6.32 24.26
C LYS A 84 -10.99 6.20 23.21
N ASN A 85 -11.30 7.28 22.49
CA ASN A 85 -12.44 7.36 21.58
C ASN A 85 -12.03 7.14 20.11
N VAL A 86 -10.73 7.16 19.79
CA VAL A 86 -10.23 7.08 18.40
C VAL A 86 -10.70 5.80 17.71
N SER A 87 -10.60 4.64 18.37
CA SER A 87 -11.02 3.36 17.80
C SER A 87 -12.51 3.32 17.49
N GLN A 88 -13.35 3.89 18.37
CA GLN A 88 -14.80 3.97 18.18
C GLN A 88 -15.13 4.85 16.98
N VAL A 89 -14.54 6.06 16.89
CA VAL A 89 -14.76 6.99 15.76
C VAL A 89 -14.32 6.38 14.43
N LEU A 90 -13.16 5.71 14.40
CA LEU A 90 -12.69 4.97 13.22
C LEU A 90 -13.70 3.90 12.81
N LYS A 91 -14.20 3.12 13.78
CA LYS A 91 -15.18 2.08 13.54
C LYS A 91 -16.50 2.63 12.97
N HIS A 92 -17.05 3.70 13.54
CA HIS A 92 -18.22 4.40 12.97
C HIS A 92 -17.95 4.84 11.53
N ARG A 93 -16.78 5.42 11.26
CA ARG A 93 -16.44 5.89 9.91
C ARG A 93 -16.34 4.76 8.91
N CYS A 94 -15.72 3.63 9.29
CA CYS A 94 -15.64 2.45 8.44
C CYS A 94 -17.01 1.85 8.18
N ALA A 95 -17.86 1.72 9.20
CA ALA A 95 -19.22 1.22 9.03
C ALA A 95 -20.06 2.12 8.11
N TYR A 96 -19.95 3.45 8.25
CA TYR A 96 -20.60 4.40 7.33
C TYR A 96 -20.13 4.22 5.87
N LEU A 97 -18.82 4.11 5.64
CA LEU A 97 -18.28 3.96 4.28
C LEU A 97 -18.61 2.61 3.64
N ASN A 98 -18.94 1.61 4.45
CA ASN A 98 -19.32 0.28 3.99
C ASN A 98 -20.85 0.05 4.02
N ASP A 99 -21.65 1.09 4.25
CA ASP A 99 -23.12 0.98 4.39
C ASP A 99 -23.60 -0.01 5.47
N MET A 100 -22.80 -0.17 6.53
CA MET A 100 -23.05 -1.13 7.62
C MET A 100 -23.53 -0.49 8.92
N LEU A 101 -23.86 0.81 8.95
CA LEU A 101 -24.27 1.48 10.20
C LEU A 101 -25.51 0.86 10.83
N ASP A 102 -26.47 0.45 10.02
CA ASP A 102 -27.73 -0.13 10.50
C ASP A 102 -27.66 -1.66 10.64
N SER A 103 -26.49 -2.27 10.38
CA SER A 103 -26.34 -3.73 10.44
C SER A 103 -26.40 -4.23 11.90
N CYS A 104 -27.02 -5.40 12.10
CA CYS A 104 -27.10 -6.02 13.41
C CYS A 104 -25.69 -6.22 14.02
N GLU A 105 -24.73 -6.69 13.22
CA GLU A 105 -23.34 -6.92 13.65
C GLU A 105 -22.65 -5.65 14.19
N TYR A 106 -22.96 -4.50 13.59
CA TYR A 106 -22.44 -3.22 14.03
C TYR A 106 -22.97 -2.80 15.40
N ASN A 107 -24.29 -2.94 15.58
CA ASN A 107 -25.00 -2.54 16.79
C ASN A 107 -24.60 -3.35 18.04
N TYR A 108 -24.25 -4.64 17.88
CA TYR A 108 -23.80 -5.48 19.01
C TYR A 108 -22.33 -5.31 19.40
N SER A 109 -21.54 -4.65 18.57
CA SER A 109 -20.09 -4.55 18.76
C SER A 109 -19.64 -3.18 19.29
N VAL A 110 -20.56 -2.24 19.53
CA VAL A 110 -20.30 -0.94 20.18
C VAL A 110 -20.90 -1.02 21.59
N PRO A 111 -20.09 -1.07 22.67
CA PRO A 111 -20.63 -0.94 24.02
C PRO A 111 -21.23 0.46 24.19
N ASN A 112 -22.43 0.53 24.77
CA ASN A 112 -23.09 1.77 25.18
C ASN A 112 -22.23 2.58 26.16
#